data_AF-A0A920KRF6-F1
#
_entry.id   AF-A0A920KRF6-F1
#
_cell.length_a   1.000
_cell.length_b   1.000
_cell.length_c   1.000
_cell.angle_alpha   90.00
_cell.angle_beta   90.00
_cell.angle_gamma   90.00
#
_symmetry.space_group_name_H-M   'P 1'
#
loop_
_entity.id
_entity.type
_entity.pdbx_description
1 polymer ?
#
loop_
_entity_poly.entity_id
_entity_poly.type
_entity_poly.pdbx_seq_one_letter_code
_entity_poly.pdbx_strand_id
1 'polypeptide(L)'
;MFGNASTNSSASTSYNINDYTTNQSGNGSNSATLTLSNMSYDDYNGALVRVQVSAPSFACGEDTVSCVAKITVIPVDTDGDGVPDREDGDDDNDGILDVDEGGEDLDTDGDGIPNRIDLDSDGDGCNDVIEAGFTDGDDDGLVGSGTPTVDETGKVEGHSYDTPQDKDSDGTKDFLQVSTQAVVTSHPIDVIRQGGDDAEFSATFTGDAP
;
A
#
# COMPACT_ATOMS: atom_id res chain seq x y z
N MET A 1 -21.94 -14.26 -31.46
CA MET A 1 -20.55 -14.69 -31.73
C MET A 1 -19.96 -13.63 -32.65
N PHE A 2 -19.38 -12.57 -32.09
CA PHE A 2 -18.90 -11.42 -32.86
C PHE A 2 -17.49 -11.71 -33.36
N GLY A 3 -17.31 -11.55 -34.68
CA GLY A 3 -16.16 -12.00 -35.43
C GLY A 3 -14.95 -11.09 -35.30
N ASN A 4 -13.79 -11.72 -35.31
CA ASN A 4 -12.46 -11.12 -35.27
C ASN A 4 -12.09 -10.56 -36.66
N ALA A 5 -12.77 -9.51 -37.12
CA ALA A 5 -12.58 -8.99 -38.48
C ALA A 5 -11.46 -7.94 -38.53
N SER A 6 -10.22 -8.41 -38.72
CA SER A 6 -9.04 -7.58 -39.03
C SER A 6 -9.04 -6.99 -40.44
N THR A 7 -10.05 -7.30 -41.27
CA THR A 7 -10.09 -6.94 -42.68
C THR A 7 -11.49 -6.55 -43.13
N ASN A 8 -11.58 -5.62 -44.09
CA ASN A 8 -12.85 -5.29 -44.75
C ASN A 8 -13.27 -6.45 -45.66
N SER A 9 -14.13 -7.34 -45.17
CA SER A 9 -14.64 -8.50 -45.92
C SER A 9 -15.64 -8.14 -47.03
N SER A 10 -15.98 -6.85 -47.19
CA SER A 10 -16.85 -6.35 -48.25
C SER A 10 -16.06 -5.79 -49.45
N ALA A 11 -14.72 -5.73 -49.36
CA ALA A 11 -13.85 -5.28 -50.43
C ALA A 11 -13.36 -6.47 -51.29
N SER A 12 -13.24 -6.28 -52.61
CA SER A 12 -12.72 -7.28 -53.55
C SER A 12 -11.23 -7.60 -53.36
N THR A 13 -10.50 -6.77 -52.60
CA THR A 13 -9.15 -7.02 -52.09
C THR A 13 -9.09 -6.58 -50.63
N SER A 14 -8.82 -7.51 -49.71
CA SER A 14 -8.78 -7.23 -48.27
C SER A 14 -7.61 -6.31 -47.88
N TYR A 15 -7.85 -5.38 -46.94
CA TYR A 15 -6.84 -4.53 -46.31
C TYR A 15 -7.13 -4.38 -44.80
N ASN A 16 -6.09 -4.07 -44.02
CA ASN A 16 -6.18 -3.86 -42.56
C ASN A 16 -6.80 -2.49 -42.24
N ILE A 17 -7.76 -2.45 -41.30
CA ILE A 17 -8.64 -1.29 -41.07
C ILE A 17 -8.14 -0.33 -39.96
N ASN A 18 -7.22 -0.75 -39.09
CA ASN A 18 -7.12 -0.13 -37.76
C ASN A 18 -5.71 0.32 -37.40
N ASP A 19 -5.59 1.59 -37.04
CA ASP A 19 -4.41 2.18 -36.41
C ASP A 19 -4.90 2.89 -35.14
N TYR A 20 -4.63 2.31 -33.96
CA TYR A 20 -4.91 2.99 -32.69
C TYR A 20 -3.68 3.82 -32.33
N THR A 21 -3.78 5.14 -32.42
CA THR A 21 -2.70 6.04 -31.99
C THR A 21 -2.86 6.36 -30.51
N THR A 22 -1.83 6.08 -29.71
CA THR A 22 -1.72 6.48 -28.31
C THR A 22 -0.39 7.18 -28.07
N ASN A 23 -0.39 8.17 -27.18
CA ASN A 23 0.77 9.00 -26.86
C ASN A 23 1.75 8.29 -25.90
N GLN A 24 1.43 7.07 -25.46
CA GLN A 24 2.18 6.34 -24.43
C GLN A 24 2.83 5.07 -24.99
N SER A 25 4.15 4.95 -24.77
CA SER A 25 4.96 3.83 -25.24
C SER A 25 4.73 2.62 -24.33
N GLY A 26 4.16 1.53 -24.86
CA GLY A 26 3.97 0.26 -24.13
C GLY A 26 2.62 -0.41 -24.36
N ASN A 27 1.64 0.31 -24.89
CA ASN A 27 0.30 -0.20 -25.11
C ASN A 27 0.16 -0.83 -26.51
N GLY A 28 0.08 -2.16 -26.55
CA GLY A 28 -0.16 -2.91 -27.77
C GLY A 28 -1.59 -2.69 -28.27
N SER A 29 -1.72 -2.27 -29.53
CA SER A 29 -2.99 -2.30 -30.25
C SER A 29 -2.94 -3.38 -31.33
N ASN A 30 -4.03 -4.13 -31.47
CA ASN A 30 -4.28 -4.94 -32.66
C ASN A 30 -5.46 -4.35 -33.42
N SER A 31 -5.88 -5.00 -34.51
CA SER A 31 -6.96 -4.49 -35.35
C SER A 31 -8.36 -4.48 -34.69
N ALA A 32 -8.53 -4.83 -33.43
CA ALA A 32 -9.86 -4.84 -32.79
C ALA A 32 -9.83 -4.41 -31.32
N THR A 33 -8.65 -4.28 -30.71
CA THR A 33 -8.50 -4.07 -29.28
C THR A 33 -7.31 -3.16 -29.00
N LEU A 34 -7.55 -2.13 -28.19
CA LEU A 34 -6.53 -1.34 -27.52
C LEU A 34 -6.33 -1.93 -26.12
N THR A 35 -5.11 -2.38 -25.81
CA THR A 35 -4.77 -2.85 -24.46
C THR A 35 -3.93 -1.79 -23.79
N LEU A 36 -4.41 -1.28 -22.65
CA LEU A 36 -3.69 -0.34 -21.80
C LEU A 36 -3.17 -1.10 -20.57
N SER A 37 -1.88 -1.01 -20.30
CA SER A 37 -1.23 -1.61 -19.12
C SER A 37 -0.69 -0.52 -18.20
N ASN A 38 -0.60 -0.80 -16.90
CA ASN A 38 -0.09 0.13 -15.87
C ASN A 38 -0.78 1.50 -15.95
N MET A 39 -2.11 1.50 -15.82
CA MET A 39 -2.90 2.72 -15.93
C MET A 39 -2.80 3.56 -14.65
N SER A 40 -1.76 4.39 -14.56
CA SER A 40 -1.63 5.39 -13.48
C SER A 40 -2.79 6.38 -13.50
N TYR A 41 -3.22 6.82 -12.31
CA TYR A 41 -4.25 7.84 -12.14
C TYR A 41 -3.92 9.11 -12.93
N ASP A 42 -2.70 9.64 -12.80
CA ASP A 42 -2.31 10.92 -13.41
C ASP A 42 -2.26 10.88 -14.94
N ASP A 43 -1.88 9.73 -15.50
CA ASP A 43 -1.70 9.58 -16.95
C ASP A 43 -3.01 9.24 -17.68
N TYR A 44 -3.94 8.57 -17.01
CA TYR A 44 -5.09 7.96 -17.66
C TYR A 44 -6.45 8.45 -17.15
N ASN A 45 -6.54 8.99 -15.93
CA ASN A 45 -7.82 9.46 -15.42
C ASN A 45 -8.32 10.66 -16.26
N GLY A 46 -9.51 10.53 -16.84
CA GLY A 46 -10.08 11.52 -17.74
C GLY A 46 -9.56 11.48 -19.17
N ALA A 47 -8.61 10.59 -19.49
CA ALA A 47 -8.15 10.38 -20.85
C ALA A 47 -9.30 9.92 -21.75
N LEU A 48 -9.28 10.37 -23.01
CA LEU A 48 -10.30 10.09 -24.00
C LEU A 48 -9.75 9.16 -25.07
N VAL A 49 -10.46 8.08 -25.34
CA VAL A 49 -10.11 7.12 -26.40
C VAL A 49 -11.20 7.04 -27.45
N ARG A 50 -10.80 6.94 -28.71
CA ARG A 50 -11.68 6.65 -29.85
C ARG A 50 -10.91 5.86 -30.90
N VAL A 51 -11.64 5.13 -31.73
CA VAL A 51 -11.07 4.41 -32.87
C VAL A 51 -11.10 5.32 -34.09
N GLN A 52 -10.01 5.38 -34.83
CA GLN A 52 -9.97 5.93 -36.19
C GLN A 52 -9.83 4.78 -37.18
N VAL A 53 -10.66 4.82 -38.21
CA VAL A 53 -10.73 3.82 -39.27
C VAL A 53 -10.37 4.47 -40.59
N SER A 54 -9.31 3.97 -41.22
CA SER A 54 -8.78 4.48 -42.50
C SER A 54 -8.91 3.43 -43.60
N ALA A 55 -9.31 3.87 -44.81
CA ALA A 55 -9.52 3.00 -45.97
C ALA A 55 -8.52 3.31 -47.12
N PRO A 56 -7.22 2.99 -46.97
CA PRO A 56 -6.16 3.41 -47.90
C PRO A 56 -6.23 2.77 -49.29
N SER A 57 -7.04 1.72 -49.49
CA SER A 57 -7.21 1.07 -50.79
C SER A 57 -8.09 1.87 -51.78
N PHE A 58 -8.64 3.01 -51.36
CA PHE A 58 -9.48 3.88 -52.18
C PHE A 58 -8.92 5.31 -52.14
N ALA A 59 -8.48 5.83 -53.29
CA ALA A 59 -7.83 7.16 -53.37
C ALA A 59 -8.71 8.35 -52.94
N CYS A 60 -10.01 8.11 -52.74
CA CYS A 60 -10.99 9.08 -52.24
C CYS A 60 -11.68 8.59 -50.95
N GLY A 61 -11.06 7.67 -50.21
CA GLY A 61 -11.61 7.14 -48.96
C GLY A 61 -11.42 8.14 -47.83
N GLU A 62 -12.51 8.55 -47.19
CA GLU A 62 -12.45 9.42 -46.01
C GLU A 62 -12.27 8.56 -44.75
N ASP A 63 -11.48 9.07 -43.81
CA ASP A 63 -11.35 8.47 -42.49
C ASP A 63 -12.65 8.63 -41.69
N THR A 64 -13.04 7.61 -40.94
CA THR A 64 -14.17 7.68 -40.00
C THR A 64 -13.72 7.38 -38.58
N VAL A 65 -14.48 7.86 -37.59
CA VAL A 65 -14.13 7.74 -36.17
C VAL A 65 -15.30 7.18 -35.36
N SER A 66 -14.99 6.46 -34.29
CA SER A 66 -15.99 6.03 -33.31
C SER A 66 -16.43 7.18 -32.39
N CYS A 67 -17.43 6.90 -31.55
CA CYS A 67 -17.68 7.70 -30.37
C CYS A 67 -16.47 7.72 -29.43
N VAL A 68 -16.43 8.73 -28.55
CA VAL A 68 -15.40 8.88 -27.51
C VAL A 68 -15.80 8.07 -26.29
N ALA A 69 -14.85 7.33 -25.72
CA ALA A 69 -14.95 6.75 -24.39
C ALA A 69 -13.99 7.49 -23.44
N LYS A 70 -14.44 7.72 -22.20
CA LYS A 70 -13.64 8.30 -21.13
C LYS A 70 -13.06 7.17 -20.28
N ILE A 71 -11.78 7.27 -19.95
CA ILE A 71 -11.13 6.44 -18.97
C ILE A 71 -11.32 7.08 -17.59
N THR A 72 -11.72 6.27 -16.61
CA THR A 72 -11.73 6.65 -15.20
C THR A 72 -10.81 5.68 -14.47
N VAL A 73 -9.80 6.21 -13.79
CA VAL A 73 -8.93 5.45 -12.89
C VAL A 73 -9.34 5.83 -11.47
N ILE A 74 -9.53 4.81 -10.64
CA ILE A 74 -9.74 5.00 -9.20
C ILE A 74 -8.34 4.90 -8.56
N PRO A 75 -7.93 5.89 -7.76
CA PRO A 75 -6.67 5.80 -7.03
C PRO A 75 -6.69 4.64 -6.02
N VAL A 76 -5.51 4.29 -5.52
CA VAL A 76 -5.39 3.38 -4.38
C VAL A 76 -5.93 4.10 -3.13
N ASP A 77 -6.53 3.30 -2.26
CA ASP A 77 -7.24 3.65 -1.03
C ASP A 77 -7.11 2.37 -0.18
N THR A 78 -6.07 2.33 0.65
CA THR A 78 -5.56 1.09 1.27
C THR A 78 -6.48 0.61 2.39
N ASP A 79 -6.91 1.50 3.28
CA ASP A 79 -7.86 1.22 4.36
C ASP A 79 -9.34 1.21 3.89
N GLY A 80 -9.65 1.76 2.72
CA GLY A 80 -11.00 1.78 2.16
C GLY A 80 -11.93 2.79 2.84
N ASP A 81 -11.40 3.83 3.47
CA ASP A 81 -12.17 4.86 4.17
C ASP A 81 -12.79 5.92 3.24
N GLY A 82 -12.33 5.95 1.98
CA GLY A 82 -12.79 6.83 0.92
C GLY A 82 -11.89 8.04 0.65
N VAL A 83 -10.79 8.20 1.37
CA VAL A 83 -9.69 9.11 1.10
C VAL A 83 -8.59 8.32 0.37
N PRO A 84 -8.18 8.73 -0.84
CA PRO A 84 -7.13 8.02 -1.56
C PRO A 84 -5.76 8.21 -0.93
N ASP A 85 -4.88 7.21 -0.97
CA ASP A 85 -3.59 7.25 -0.26
C ASP A 85 -2.78 8.54 -0.49
N ARG A 86 -2.78 9.02 -1.74
CA ARG A 86 -2.06 10.26 -2.13
C ARG A 86 -2.58 11.56 -1.47
N GLU A 87 -3.74 11.49 -0.83
CA GLU A 87 -4.48 12.56 -0.16
C GLU A 87 -4.78 12.21 1.30
N ASP A 88 -4.46 10.98 1.71
CA ASP A 88 -4.53 10.50 3.08
C ASP A 88 -3.33 11.01 3.88
N GLY A 89 -3.45 10.99 5.20
CA GLY A 89 -2.32 11.23 6.10
C GLY A 89 -2.09 10.12 7.10
N ASP A 90 -2.86 9.02 7.03
CA ASP A 90 -2.80 7.79 7.82
C ASP A 90 -3.38 6.65 6.95
N ASP A 91 -2.58 6.21 5.97
CA ASP A 91 -2.97 5.35 4.84
C ASP A 91 -3.53 3.95 5.22
N ASP A 92 -3.31 3.50 6.45
CA ASP A 92 -3.82 2.24 6.97
C ASP A 92 -4.66 2.38 8.25
N ASN A 93 -4.87 3.60 8.74
CA ASN A 93 -5.70 3.93 9.90
C ASN A 93 -5.25 3.25 11.22
N ASP A 94 -3.96 2.96 11.36
CA ASP A 94 -3.35 2.42 12.58
C ASP A 94 -3.09 3.51 13.65
N GLY A 95 -3.23 4.78 13.26
CA GLY A 95 -3.13 5.94 14.15
C GLY A 95 -1.74 6.54 14.28
N ILE A 96 -0.77 6.00 13.56
CA ILE A 96 0.49 6.64 13.22
C ILE A 96 0.24 7.46 11.94
N LEU A 97 1.07 8.46 11.66
CA LEU A 97 0.93 9.22 10.41
C LEU A 97 1.99 8.72 9.43
N ASP A 98 1.70 8.72 8.13
CA ASP A 98 2.68 8.30 7.11
C ASP A 98 4.01 9.07 7.25
N VAL A 99 3.95 10.32 7.70
CA VAL A 99 5.14 11.16 7.96
C VAL A 99 6.01 10.67 9.11
N ASP A 100 5.41 10.05 10.12
CA ASP A 100 6.06 9.47 11.29
C ASP A 100 6.53 8.02 11.00
N GLU A 101 5.93 7.35 10.00
CA GLU A 101 6.30 6.01 9.53
C GLU A 101 7.40 5.99 8.47
N GLY A 102 7.83 7.19 8.02
CA GLY A 102 8.94 7.35 7.07
C GLY A 102 8.52 7.62 5.63
N GLY A 103 7.22 7.78 5.38
CA GLY A 103 6.62 8.14 4.10
C GLY A 103 6.55 6.98 3.11
N GLU A 104 6.50 7.32 1.82
CA GLU A 104 6.08 6.41 0.74
C GLU A 104 6.86 5.10 0.56
N ASP A 105 8.16 5.09 0.90
CA ASP A 105 9.08 4.04 0.46
C ASP A 105 9.80 3.36 1.63
N LEU A 106 9.59 3.79 2.89
CA LEU A 106 10.26 3.13 4.02
C LEU A 106 9.56 1.80 4.31
N ASP A 107 10.35 0.74 4.39
CA ASP A 107 9.93 -0.64 4.61
C ASP A 107 10.97 -1.22 5.59
N THR A 108 10.58 -1.34 6.85
CA THR A 108 11.51 -1.62 7.96
C THR A 108 11.89 -3.10 8.03
N ASP A 109 10.95 -4.00 7.77
CA ASP A 109 11.16 -5.46 7.83
C ASP A 109 11.62 -6.07 6.49
N GLY A 110 11.41 -5.35 5.38
CA GLY A 110 11.81 -5.72 4.03
C GLY A 110 10.89 -6.74 3.36
N ASP A 111 9.62 -6.83 3.76
CA ASP A 111 8.64 -7.76 3.18
C ASP A 111 8.07 -7.27 1.82
N GLY A 112 8.27 -5.99 1.51
CA GLY A 112 7.81 -5.32 0.30
C GLY A 112 6.53 -4.50 0.45
N ILE A 113 6.00 -4.36 1.66
CA ILE A 113 4.93 -3.45 2.07
C ILE A 113 5.60 -2.27 2.80
N PRO A 114 5.48 -1.03 2.28
CA PRO A 114 5.95 0.14 3.01
C PRO A 114 5.21 0.33 4.33
N ASN A 115 5.89 0.82 5.36
CA ASN A 115 5.37 1.00 6.72
C ASN A 115 4.00 1.69 6.74
N ARG A 116 3.82 2.76 5.97
CA ARG A 116 2.54 3.51 5.86
C ARG A 116 1.30 2.67 5.48
N ILE A 117 1.51 1.45 5.00
CA ILE A 117 0.44 0.51 4.64
C ILE A 117 0.67 -0.88 5.24
N ASP A 118 1.49 -0.96 6.28
CA ASP A 118 1.83 -2.17 7.01
C ASP A 118 1.45 -2.02 8.49
N LEU A 119 0.64 -2.95 8.99
CA LEU A 119 0.16 -2.90 10.37
C LEU A 119 1.14 -3.50 11.39
N ASP A 120 2.28 -4.03 10.93
CA ASP A 120 3.38 -4.65 11.70
C ASP A 120 4.72 -4.33 11.02
N SER A 121 5.08 -3.04 11.00
CA SER A 121 6.18 -2.47 10.20
C SER A 121 7.54 -3.14 10.44
N ASP A 122 7.80 -3.67 11.63
CA ASP A 122 9.04 -4.37 11.95
C ASP A 122 8.96 -5.90 11.89
N GLY A 123 7.76 -6.44 11.66
CA GLY A 123 7.49 -7.86 11.42
C GLY A 123 7.72 -8.76 12.64
N ASP A 124 7.56 -8.23 13.85
CA ASP A 124 7.74 -9.00 15.08
C ASP A 124 6.46 -9.72 15.57
N GLY A 125 5.31 -9.36 14.99
CA GLY A 125 4.00 -9.93 15.28
C GLY A 125 3.18 -9.15 16.32
N CYS A 126 3.61 -7.94 16.70
CA CYS A 126 2.83 -6.97 17.46
C CYS A 126 2.38 -5.85 16.51
N ASN A 127 1.11 -5.45 16.58
CA ASN A 127 0.62 -4.40 15.68
C ASN A 127 1.21 -3.02 16.06
N ASP A 128 1.51 -2.21 15.06
CA ASP A 128 2.11 -0.89 15.17
C ASP A 128 1.30 0.04 16.08
N VAL A 129 -0.03 0.06 15.94
CA VAL A 129 -0.98 0.77 16.82
C VAL A 129 -0.75 0.48 18.31
N ILE A 130 -0.42 -0.76 18.68
CA ILE A 130 -0.19 -1.17 20.08
C ILE A 130 1.20 -0.67 20.53
N GLU A 131 2.20 -0.82 19.68
CA GLU A 131 3.59 -0.45 19.98
C GLU A 131 3.77 1.05 20.10
N ALA A 132 3.15 1.82 19.21
CA ALA A 132 3.02 3.27 19.27
C ALA A 132 2.29 3.75 20.54
N GLY A 133 1.61 2.86 21.25
CA GLY A 133 0.98 3.12 22.54
C GLY A 133 -0.47 3.60 22.44
N PHE A 134 -1.12 3.33 21.32
CA PHE A 134 -2.52 3.64 21.09
C PHE A 134 -3.41 2.48 21.54
N THR A 135 -4.71 2.56 21.24
CA THR A 135 -5.69 1.56 21.68
C THR A 135 -6.26 0.83 20.48
N ASP A 136 -6.00 -0.47 20.41
CA ASP A 136 -6.68 -1.42 19.54
C ASP A 136 -7.57 -2.31 20.43
N GLY A 137 -8.89 -2.21 20.24
CA GLY A 137 -9.90 -2.81 21.10
C GLY A 137 -10.40 -4.17 20.63
N ASP A 138 -10.12 -4.53 19.38
CA ASP A 138 -10.49 -5.80 18.75
C ASP A 138 -9.32 -6.56 18.09
N ASP A 139 -8.10 -6.11 18.34
CA ASP A 139 -6.84 -6.71 17.90
C ASP A 139 -6.79 -6.83 16.35
N ASP A 140 -7.29 -5.82 15.64
CA ASP A 140 -7.36 -5.78 14.17
C ASP A 140 -6.28 -4.90 13.52
N GLY A 141 -5.44 -4.25 14.33
CA GLY A 141 -4.36 -3.37 13.88
C GLY A 141 -4.79 -1.92 13.69
N LEU A 142 -6.07 -1.59 13.87
CA LEU A 142 -6.59 -0.23 13.65
C LEU A 142 -6.83 0.49 14.98
N VAL A 143 -6.91 1.83 14.92
CA VAL A 143 -7.29 2.61 16.10
C VAL A 143 -8.74 2.32 16.49
N GLY A 144 -8.93 1.94 17.76
CA GLY A 144 -10.23 1.90 18.39
C GLY A 144 -10.89 0.54 18.31
N SER A 145 -12.07 0.44 17.69
CA SER A 145 -12.74 -0.85 17.52
C SER A 145 -13.64 -0.86 16.29
N GLY A 146 -13.46 -1.87 15.44
CA GLY A 146 -14.05 -1.91 14.10
C GLY A 146 -13.52 -0.78 13.20
N THR A 147 -14.13 -0.61 12.02
CA THR A 147 -13.65 0.38 11.04
C THR A 147 -13.71 1.81 11.57
N PRO A 148 -12.56 2.51 11.68
CA PRO A 148 -12.50 3.90 12.10
C PRO A 148 -13.29 4.81 11.15
N THR A 149 -13.66 5.99 11.64
CA THR A 149 -14.21 7.06 10.81
C THR A 149 -13.16 8.14 10.68
N VAL A 150 -12.95 8.65 9.46
CA VAL A 150 -11.91 9.65 9.19
C VAL A 150 -12.44 11.03 8.84
N ASP A 151 -11.58 12.03 8.94
CA ASP A 151 -11.84 13.39 8.48
C ASP A 151 -11.55 13.58 6.98
N GLU A 152 -11.62 14.83 6.48
CA GLU A 152 -11.38 15.13 5.06
C GLU A 152 -9.92 14.90 4.60
N THR A 153 -9.02 14.59 5.54
CA THR A 153 -7.58 14.34 5.31
C THR A 153 -7.18 12.91 5.61
N GLY A 154 -8.15 11.99 5.76
CA GLY A 154 -7.89 10.56 6.00
C GLY A 154 -7.49 10.23 7.45
N LYS A 155 -7.51 11.23 8.35
CA LYS A 155 -7.16 11.00 9.75
C LYS A 155 -8.35 10.50 10.57
N VAL A 156 -8.15 9.47 11.38
CA VAL A 156 -9.11 8.94 12.37
C VAL A 156 -9.70 10.04 13.24
N GLU A 157 -11.01 10.24 13.14
CA GLU A 157 -11.76 11.19 13.96
C GLU A 157 -11.73 10.77 15.44
N GLY A 158 -11.26 11.68 16.29
CA GLY A 158 -11.23 11.47 17.74
C GLY A 158 -9.95 10.83 18.26
N HIS A 159 -9.00 10.49 17.38
CA HIS A 159 -7.62 10.15 17.73
C HIS A 159 -6.76 11.42 17.84
N SER A 160 -5.77 11.41 18.74
CA SER A 160 -4.92 12.60 19.00
C SER A 160 -3.66 12.66 18.13
N TYR A 161 -3.25 11.55 17.52
CA TYR A 161 -1.95 11.43 16.81
C TYR A 161 -0.80 11.98 17.67
N ASP A 162 -0.75 11.54 18.94
CA ASP A 162 0.38 11.84 19.81
C ASP A 162 1.64 11.15 19.27
N THR A 163 2.83 11.65 19.62
CA THR A 163 4.09 11.07 19.14
C THR A 163 4.18 9.58 19.52
N PRO A 164 4.44 8.67 18.55
CA PRO A 164 4.59 7.24 18.81
C PRO A 164 5.63 6.95 19.89
N GLN A 165 5.37 5.91 20.68
CA GLN A 165 6.24 5.51 21.78
C GLN A 165 7.65 5.13 21.32
N ASP A 166 8.59 5.46 22.21
CA ASP A 166 10.00 5.08 22.18
C ASP A 166 10.34 4.80 23.65
N LYS A 167 10.05 3.56 24.07
CA LYS A 167 10.05 3.17 25.49
C LYS A 167 11.44 3.13 26.08
N ASP A 168 12.45 2.76 25.29
CA ASP A 168 13.84 2.68 25.73
C ASP A 168 14.64 3.98 25.46
N SER A 169 14.05 4.92 24.72
CA SER A 169 14.63 6.23 24.38
C SER A 169 15.91 6.12 23.56
N ASP A 170 16.04 5.10 22.71
CA ASP A 170 17.17 4.92 21.80
C ASP A 170 17.07 5.81 20.54
N GLY A 171 15.87 6.36 20.29
CA GLY A 171 15.54 7.26 19.18
C GLY A 171 14.87 6.58 17.99
N THR A 172 14.78 5.26 17.99
CA THR A 172 13.91 4.45 17.12
C THR A 172 12.56 4.33 17.80
N LYS A 173 11.48 4.29 17.02
CA LYS A 173 10.13 4.11 17.57
C LYS A 173 9.87 2.63 17.81
N ASP A 174 9.06 2.34 18.83
CA ASP A 174 8.78 0.95 19.22
C ASP A 174 8.25 0.14 18.02
N PHE A 175 7.31 0.69 17.23
CA PHE A 175 6.74 0.05 16.03
C PHE A 175 7.74 -0.16 14.85
N LEU A 176 9.00 0.25 15.03
CA LEU A 176 10.07 0.08 14.05
C LEU A 176 11.22 -0.77 14.63
N GLN A 177 11.00 -1.42 15.77
CA GLN A 177 12.00 -2.15 16.55
C GLN A 177 11.51 -3.55 16.90
N VAL A 178 12.01 -4.53 16.14
CA VAL A 178 11.76 -5.94 16.40
C VAL A 178 11.89 -6.28 17.89
N SER A 179 10.78 -6.51 18.56
CA SER A 179 10.72 -6.83 19.98
C SER A 179 10.78 -8.34 20.18
N THR A 180 11.94 -8.84 20.59
CA THR A 180 12.03 -10.24 21.03
C THR A 180 11.65 -10.41 22.48
N GLN A 181 10.75 -11.37 22.77
CA GLN A 181 10.35 -11.69 24.13
C GLN A 181 11.57 -12.00 25.00
N ALA A 182 11.70 -11.30 26.13
CA ALA A 182 12.75 -11.56 27.08
C ALA A 182 12.66 -12.98 27.66
N VAL A 183 13.72 -13.78 27.49
CA VAL A 183 13.84 -15.15 27.97
C VAL A 183 14.75 -15.20 29.20
N VAL A 184 14.24 -15.72 30.30
CA VAL A 184 15.07 -16.04 31.48
C VAL A 184 15.97 -17.24 31.15
N THR A 185 17.28 -17.03 31.06
CA THR A 185 18.25 -18.07 30.73
C THR A 185 18.87 -18.73 31.97
N SER A 186 18.84 -18.07 33.13
CA SER A 186 19.17 -18.72 34.40
C SER A 186 18.34 -18.18 35.56
N HIS A 187 18.06 -19.05 36.51
CA HIS A 187 17.27 -18.76 37.70
C HIS A 187 18.19 -18.66 38.94
N PRO A 188 17.82 -17.84 39.94
CA PRO A 188 18.50 -17.84 41.23
C PRO A 188 18.53 -19.24 41.86
N ILE A 189 19.68 -19.64 42.41
CA ILE A 189 19.83 -20.90 43.14
C ILE A 189 19.82 -20.67 44.64
N ASP A 190 19.29 -21.64 45.39
CA ASP A 190 19.28 -21.59 46.85
C ASP A 190 20.71 -21.52 47.43
N VAL A 191 20.91 -20.68 48.45
CA VAL A 191 22.20 -20.51 49.12
C VAL A 191 22.05 -20.73 50.62
N ILE A 192 22.90 -21.58 51.20
CA ILE A 192 22.99 -21.80 52.66
C ILE A 192 24.22 -21.06 53.19
N ARG A 193 24.02 -20.12 54.12
CA ARG A 193 25.09 -19.30 54.74
C ARG A 193 24.97 -19.28 56.27
N GLN A 194 26.07 -18.95 56.95
CA GLN A 194 26.03 -18.73 58.41
C GLN A 194 25.55 -17.31 58.73
N GLY A 195 25.04 -17.11 59.95
CA GLY A 195 24.55 -15.81 60.38
C GLY A 195 25.68 -14.78 60.41
N GLY A 196 25.57 -13.75 59.56
CA GLY A 196 26.58 -12.69 59.41
C GLY A 196 27.31 -12.69 58.07
N ASP A 197 27.11 -13.71 57.22
CA ASP A 197 27.65 -13.74 55.85
C ASP A 197 26.69 -13.05 54.86
N ASP A 198 27.25 -12.42 53.82
CA ASP A 198 26.47 -11.93 52.68
C ASP A 198 26.07 -13.08 51.74
N ALA A 199 24.87 -13.00 51.18
CA ALA A 199 24.39 -13.88 50.12
C ALA A 199 24.14 -13.07 48.85
N GLU A 200 24.51 -13.64 47.70
CA GLU A 200 24.30 -13.07 46.38
C GLU A 200 23.49 -14.08 45.55
N PHE A 201 22.53 -13.56 44.79
CA PHE A 201 21.70 -14.30 43.87
C PHE A 201 21.86 -13.67 42.49
N SER A 202 22.00 -14.49 41.46
CA SER A 202 22.07 -14.03 40.09
C SER A 202 21.05 -14.76 39.22
N ALA A 203 20.64 -14.07 38.18
CA ALA A 203 19.84 -14.57 37.07
C ALA A 203 20.39 -13.93 35.79
N THR A 204 20.23 -14.61 34.68
CA THR A 204 20.61 -14.11 33.36
C THR A 204 19.38 -14.14 32.47
N PHE A 205 19.30 -13.17 31.57
CA PHE A 205 18.18 -12.96 30.67
C PHE A 205 18.73 -12.72 29.27
N THR A 206 17.97 -13.10 28.25
CA THR A 206 18.14 -12.64 26.87
C THR A 206 16.88 -11.88 26.49
N GLY A 207 16.97 -10.95 25.56
CA GLY A 207 15.91 -10.06 25.09
C GLY A 207 16.59 -8.90 24.38
N ASP A 208 15.84 -8.09 23.64
CA ASP A 208 16.44 -6.91 23.03
C ASP A 208 17.03 -6.01 24.11
N ALA A 209 18.29 -5.65 23.85
CA ALA A 209 19.07 -4.76 24.68
C ALA A 209 18.89 -3.35 24.11
N PRO A 210 18.81 -2.32 24.97
CA PRO A 210 18.73 -0.92 24.55
C PRO A 210 19.97 -0.47 23.78
#